data_AF-A0A968CRL4-F1
#
_entry.id   AF-A0A968CRL4-F1
#
_cell.length_a   1.000
_cell.length_b   1.000
_cell.length_c   1.000
_cell.angle_alpha   90.00
_cell.angle_beta   90.00
_cell.angle_gamma   90.00
#
_symmetry.space_group_name_H-M   'P 1'
#
loop_
_entity.id
_entity.type
_entity.pdbx_description
1 polymer ?
#
loop_
_entity_poly.entity_id
_entity_poly.type
_entity_poly.pdbx_seq_one_letter_code
_entity_poly.pdbx_strand_id
1 'polypeptide(L)'
;MTEIPFENEDGAIYKLSIYRDITERKKREEMLRASEADFRNLFEHVACGVFISSKEGKFLNANHALLDMLGYDNKEEFLNIDIAKDLYVSPEERQNF
;
A
#
# COMPACT_ATOMS: atom_id res chain seq x y z
N MET A 1 -7.39 11.94 24.95
CA MET A 1 -7.96 12.53 26.17
C MET A 1 -7.27 13.85 26.36
N THR A 2 -8.01 14.94 26.38
CA THR A 2 -7.45 16.25 26.69
C THR A 2 -8.08 16.68 28.01
N GLU A 3 -7.22 17.05 28.96
CA GLU A 3 -7.61 17.48 30.29
C GLU A 3 -7.24 18.95 30.43
N ILE A 4 -8.24 19.78 30.73
CA ILE A 4 -8.02 21.20 30.95
C ILE A 4 -8.46 21.49 32.39
N PRO A 5 -7.51 21.77 33.31
CA PRO A 5 -7.85 22.24 34.63
C PRO A 5 -8.30 23.70 34.56
N PHE A 6 -9.32 24.08 35.32
CA PHE A 6 -9.70 25.47 35.51
C PHE A 6 -10.14 25.71 36.95
N GLU A 7 -9.79 26.89 37.46
CA GLU A 7 -10.10 27.33 38.81
C GLU A 7 -11.34 28.24 38.78
N ASN A 8 -12.28 28.01 39.69
CA ASN A 8 -13.46 28.84 39.85
C ASN A 8 -13.16 30.03 40.78
N GLU A 9 -13.99 31.08 40.78
CA GLU A 9 -13.79 32.29 41.62
C GLU A 9 -13.66 31.99 43.12
N ASP A 10 -14.22 30.86 43.59
CA ASP A 10 -14.16 30.41 44.98
C ASP A 10 -12.89 29.59 45.34
N GLY A 11 -11.93 29.45 44.41
CA GLY A 11 -10.69 28.67 44.59
C GLY A 11 -10.84 27.16 44.38
N ALA A 12 -12.01 26.69 43.94
CA ALA A 12 -12.25 25.28 43.63
C ALA A 12 -11.68 24.92 42.25
N ILE A 13 -10.92 23.82 42.17
CA ILE A 13 -10.32 23.31 40.92
C ILE A 13 -11.26 22.29 40.28
N TYR A 14 -11.63 22.55 39.04
CA TYR A 14 -12.43 21.64 38.20
C TYR A 14 -11.59 21.09 37.06
N LYS A 15 -11.99 19.91 36.58
CA LYS A 15 -11.34 19.21 35.48
C LYS A 15 -12.34 18.96 34.37
N LEU A 16 -12.14 19.61 33.22
CA LEU A 16 -12.84 19.25 32.00
C LEU A 16 -12.09 18.12 31.30
N SER A 17 -12.78 17.01 31.05
CA SER A 17 -12.24 15.87 30.29
C SER A 17 -13.01 15.72 28.98
N ILE A 18 -12.30 15.81 27.86
CA ILE A 18 -12.89 15.59 26.53
C ILE A 18 -12.44 14.23 26.00
N TYR A 19 -13.42 13.37 25.71
CA TYR A 19 -13.22 12.06 25.10
C TYR A 19 -13.72 12.11 23.66
N ARG A 20 -12.89 11.62 22.74
CA ARG A 20 -13.29 11.37 21.35
C ARG A 20 -13.35 9.86 21.18
N ASP A 21 -14.52 9.35 20.84
CA ASP A 21 -14.64 7.96 20.40
C ASP A 21 -13.89 7.79 19.07
N ILE A 22 -12.92 6.89 19.06
CA ILE A 22 -12.10 6.54 17.89
C ILE A 22 -12.25 5.06 17.51
N THR A 23 -13.22 4.37 18.08
CA THR A 23 -13.44 2.92 17.90
C THR A 23 -13.56 2.59 16.42
N GLU A 24 -14.44 3.28 15.70
CA GLU A 24 -14.69 3.05 14.28
C GLU A 24 -13.51 3.46 13.38
N ARG A 25 -12.68 4.41 13.83
CA ARG A 25 -11.44 4.74 13.10
C ARG A 25 -10.42 3.61 13.25
N LYS A 26 -10.22 3.12 14.48
CA LYS A 26 -9.27 2.03 14.76
C LYS A 26 -9.65 0.73 14.05
N LYS A 27 -10.93 0.34 14.06
CA LYS A 27 -11.40 -0.83 13.33
C LYS A 27 -11.10 -0.75 11.83
N ARG A 28 -11.34 0.41 11.21
CA ARG A 28 -11.02 0.63 9.79
C ARG A 28 -9.52 0.55 9.51
N GLU A 29 -8.70 1.15 10.37
CA GLU A 29 -7.24 1.06 10.25
C GLU A 29 -6.74 -0.39 10.38
N GLU A 30 -7.29 -1.17 11.31
CA GLU A 30 -6.95 -2.59 11.49
C GLU A 30 -7.39 -3.45 10.30
N MET A 31 -8.61 -3.25 9.79
CA MET A 31 -9.10 -3.94 8.59
C MET A 31 -8.24 -3.63 7.37
N LEU A 32 -7.84 -2.36 7.19
CA LEU A 32 -6.94 -1.97 6.10
C LEU A 32 -5.58 -2.67 6.23
N ARG A 33 -4.96 -2.65 7.41
CA ARG A 33 -3.68 -3.33 7.65
C ARG A 33 -3.76 -4.83 7.40
N ALA A 34 -4.84 -5.48 7.84
CA ALA A 34 -5.06 -6.90 7.59
C ALA A 34 -5.16 -7.18 6.08
N SER A 35 -5.97 -6.39 5.37
CA SER A 35 -6.12 -6.53 3.92
C SER A 35 -4.82 -6.28 3.15
N GLU A 36 -4.00 -5.31 3.58
CA GLU A 36 -2.69 -5.04 2.98
C GLU A 36 -1.70 -6.18 3.22
N ALA A 37 -1.73 -6.78 4.42
CA ALA A 37 -0.90 -7.93 4.75
C ALA A 37 -1.31 -9.16 3.92
N ASP A 38 -2.60 -9.44 3.81
CA ASP A 38 -3.13 -10.53 3.00
C ASP A 38 -2.78 -10.34 1.52
N PHE A 39 -2.98 -9.13 0.99
CA PHE A 39 -2.59 -8.79 -0.38
C PHE A 39 -1.09 -9.03 -0.61
N ARG A 40 -0.23 -8.52 0.28
CA ARG A 40 1.22 -8.70 0.16
C ARG A 40 1.61 -10.17 0.21
N ASN A 41 0.99 -10.94 1.11
CA ASN A 41 1.26 -12.35 1.26
C ASN A 41 0.89 -13.13 -0.01
N LEU A 42 -0.30 -12.89 -0.55
CA LEU A 42 -0.76 -13.51 -1.80
C LEU A 42 0.10 -13.10 -3.00
N PHE A 43 0.39 -11.80 -3.13
CA PHE A 43 1.19 -11.27 -4.23
C PHE A 43 2.59 -11.91 -4.24
N GLU A 44 3.25 -11.99 -3.09
CA GLU A 44 4.65 -12.44 -3.02
C GLU A 44 4.80 -13.96 -3.12
N HIS A 45 3.86 -14.73 -2.58
CA HIS A 45 4.02 -16.19 -2.43
C HIS A 45 3.20 -17.03 -3.40
N VAL A 46 2.39 -16.43 -4.27
CA VAL A 46 1.72 -17.19 -5.32
C VAL A 46 2.78 -17.75 -6.30
N ALA A 47 2.63 -19.03 -6.66
CA ALA A 47 3.56 -19.72 -7.56
C ALA A 47 3.41 -19.30 -9.05
N CYS A 48 2.75 -18.19 -9.33
CA CYS A 48 2.69 -17.59 -10.67
C CYS A 48 3.40 -16.24 -10.68
N GLY A 49 3.98 -15.90 -11.82
CA GLY A 49 4.55 -14.57 -12.03
C GLY A 49 3.46 -13.52 -12.05
N VAL A 50 3.53 -12.54 -11.15
CA VAL A 50 2.57 -11.43 -11.06
C VAL A 50 3.35 -10.12 -11.09
N PHE A 51 2.89 -9.19 -11.91
CA PHE A 51 3.39 -7.83 -11.94
C PHE A 51 2.25 -6.81 -11.91
N ILE A 52 2.60 -5.59 -11.53
CA ILE A 52 1.74 -4.42 -11.58
C ILE A 52 2.42 -3.45 -12.53
N SER A 53 1.69 -2.89 -13.48
CA SER A 53 2.18 -1.87 -14.39
C SER A 53 1.35 -0.60 -14.33
N SER A 54 1.95 0.52 -14.71
CA SER A 54 1.23 1.76 -14.98
C SER A 54 0.55 1.68 -16.35
N LYS A 55 -0.43 2.54 -16.59
CA LYS A 55 -1.11 2.64 -17.90
C LYS A 55 -0.14 3.02 -19.03
N GLU A 56 0.90 3.76 -18.70
CA GLU A 56 1.95 4.21 -19.60
C GLU A 56 2.97 3.11 -19.94
N GLY A 57 2.79 1.89 -19.44
CA GLY A 57 3.65 0.76 -19.78
C GLY A 57 4.95 0.70 -18.97
N LYS A 58 4.95 1.17 -17.73
CA LYS A 58 6.08 0.96 -16.81
C LYS A 58 5.74 -0.11 -15.78
N PHE A 59 6.69 -0.98 -15.45
CA PHE A 59 6.52 -1.85 -14.30
C PHE A 59 6.53 -1.01 -13.01
N LEU A 60 5.53 -1.22 -12.16
CA LEU A 60 5.42 -0.64 -10.82
C LEU A 60 5.87 -1.65 -9.76
N ASN A 61 5.61 -2.94 -9.99
CA ASN A 61 6.01 -4.00 -9.09
C ASN A 61 6.01 -5.37 -9.80
N ALA A 62 6.74 -6.33 -9.25
CA ALA A 62 6.79 -7.73 -9.67
C ALA A 62 7.04 -8.61 -8.44
N ASN A 63 6.40 -9.77 -8.36
CA ASN A 63 6.68 -10.73 -7.29
C ASN A 63 7.95 -11.54 -7.57
N HIS A 64 8.51 -12.16 -6.52
CA HIS A 64 9.72 -12.96 -6.66
C HIS A 64 9.57 -14.12 -7.67
N ALA A 65 8.39 -14.77 -7.70
CA ALA A 65 8.13 -15.85 -8.65
C ALA A 65 8.31 -15.42 -10.12
N LEU A 66 7.92 -14.20 -10.50
CA LEU A 66 8.13 -13.69 -11.86
C LEU A 66 9.62 -13.49 -12.16
N LEU A 67 10.37 -12.96 -11.20
CA LEU A 67 11.80 -12.72 -11.35
C LEU A 67 12.55 -14.05 -11.53
N ASP A 68 12.23 -15.07 -10.72
CA ASP A 68 12.81 -16.40 -10.82
C ASP A 68 12.48 -17.06 -12.17
N MET A 69 11.23 -16.94 -12.64
CA MET A 69 10.79 -17.49 -13.93
C MET A 69 11.55 -16.89 -15.12
N LEU A 70 11.90 -15.60 -15.03
CA LEU A 70 12.56 -14.86 -16.10
C LEU A 70 14.07 -14.76 -15.93
N GLY A 71 14.62 -15.26 -14.82
CA GLY A 71 16.06 -15.28 -14.54
C GLY A 71 16.64 -13.93 -14.11
N TYR A 72 15.86 -13.09 -13.42
CA TYR A 72 16.31 -11.81 -12.89
C TYR A 72 16.67 -11.89 -11.40
N ASP A 73 17.93 -11.66 -11.06
CA ASP A 73 18.36 -11.57 -9.66
C ASP A 73 18.08 -10.18 -9.05
N ASN A 74 18.02 -9.14 -9.89
CA ASN A 74 17.78 -7.76 -9.46
C ASN A 74 16.40 -7.28 -9.93
N LYS A 75 15.51 -7.04 -8.96
CA LYS A 75 14.18 -6.49 -9.21
C LYS A 75 14.21 -5.10 -9.83
N GLU A 76 15.10 -4.22 -9.39
CA GLU A 76 15.18 -2.86 -9.95
C GLU A 76 15.57 -2.87 -11.42
N GLU A 77 16.45 -3.79 -11.82
CA GLU A 77 16.79 -4.01 -13.23
C GLU A 77 15.56 -4.45 -14.04
N PHE A 78 14.82 -5.44 -13.53
CA PHE A 78 13.56 -5.88 -14.15
C PHE A 78 12.55 -4.73 -14.30
N LEU A 79 12.40 -3.88 -13.28
CA LEU A 79 11.45 -2.77 -13.29
C LEU A 79 11.81 -1.66 -14.30
N ASN A 80 13.06 -1.60 -14.77
CA ASN A 80 13.50 -0.62 -15.77
C ASN A 80 13.14 -0.99 -17.22
N ILE A 81 12.63 -2.19 -17.46
CA ILE A 81 12.17 -2.64 -18.77
C ILE A 81 10.97 -1.79 -19.22
N ASP A 82 11.01 -1.28 -20.45
CA ASP A 82 9.90 -0.55 -21.06
C ASP A 82 8.93 -1.58 -21.65
N ILE A 83 7.76 -1.74 -21.01
CA ILE A 83 6.80 -2.78 -21.41
C ILE A 83 6.41 -2.63 -22.88
N ALA A 84 6.15 -1.40 -23.33
CA ALA A 84 5.68 -1.19 -24.69
C ALA A 84 6.76 -1.48 -25.73
N LYS A 85 8.02 -1.10 -25.46
CA LYS A 85 9.10 -1.24 -26.45
C LYS A 85 9.78 -2.60 -26.43
N ASP A 86 9.95 -3.17 -25.24
CA ASP A 86 10.80 -4.34 -25.04
C ASP A 86 10.00 -5.66 -25.04
N LEU A 87 8.69 -5.61 -24.75
CA LEU A 87 7.84 -6.82 -24.65
C LEU A 87 6.80 -6.96 -25.76
N TYR A 88 6.32 -5.86 -26.35
CA TYR A 88 5.36 -5.92 -27.45
C TYR A 88 6.08 -5.91 -28.80
N VAL A 89 5.58 -6.69 -29.76
CA VAL A 89 6.05 -6.64 -31.15
C VAL A 89 5.74 -5.29 -31.78
N SER A 90 4.59 -4.71 -31.43
CA SER A 90 4.17 -3.36 -31.84
C SER A 90 3.83 -2.53 -30.61
N PRO A 91 4.64 -1.51 -30.25
CA PRO A 91 4.46 -0.75 -29.01
C PRO A 91 3.09 -0.07 -28.86
N GLU A 92 2.42 0.22 -29.97
CA GLU A 92 1.09 0.84 -30.01
C GLU A 92 0.00 -0.07 -29.39
N GLU A 93 0.18 -1.39 -29.42
CA GLU A 93 -0.78 -2.34 -28.84
C GLU A 93 -0.94 -2.16 -27.33
N ARG A 94 0.08 -1.61 -26.64
CA ARG A 94 0.00 -1.28 -25.22
C ARG A 94 -1.13 -0.29 -24.93
N GLN A 95 -1.53 0.56 -25.88
CA GLN A 95 -2.58 1.57 -25.69
C GLN A 95 -3.97 0.95 -25.51
N ASN A 96 -4.13 -0.35 -25.77
CA ASN A 96 -5.41 -1.06 -25.60
C ASN A 96 -5.71 -1.47 -24.15
N PHE A 97 -4.81 -1.21 -23.19
CA PHE A 97 -4.93 -1.59 -21.77
C PHE A 97 -4.72 -0.38 -20.83
#